data_AF-A0A9P4MN49-F1
#
_entry.id   AF-A0A9P4MN49-F1
#
_cell.length_a   1.000
_cell.length_b   1.000
_cell.length_c   1.000
_cell.angle_alpha   90.00
_cell.angle_beta   90.00
_cell.angle_gamma   90.00
#
_symmetry.space_group_name_H-M   'P 1'
#
loop_
_entity.id
_entity.type
_entity.pdbx_description
1 polymer ?
#
loop_
_entity_poly.entity_id
_entity_poly.type
_entity_poly.pdbx_seq_one_letter_code
_entity_poly.pdbx_strand_id
1 'polypeptide(L)'
;MTHHEILETTNQPAGTGVFTFYGSAKIQASAQAVWEALTDLQSYSKWNEYTPRIDTPAGTNAIAVDDMITLHYRPETTGALSEIPCKVLEVNPEAMRLCWRGYPKGIPQFLLFPEKVHRITAVSENECFIEVFETQSGPMAYVVKWTMGAKLTTYQNGMLQALKGFVEGKASA
;
A
#
# COMPACT_ATOMS: atom_id res chain seq x y z
N MET A 1 19.69 -10.89 -10.68
CA MET A 1 19.37 -9.95 -9.59
C MET A 1 18.93 -8.66 -10.24
N THR A 2 17.63 -8.49 -10.46
CA THR A 2 17.07 -7.20 -10.90
C THR A 2 17.21 -6.26 -9.71
N HIS A 3 18.05 -5.24 -9.82
CA HIS A 3 18.11 -4.18 -8.83
C HIS A 3 16.74 -3.49 -8.85
N HIS A 4 15.92 -3.76 -7.84
CA HIS A 4 14.71 -3.01 -7.62
C HIS A 4 15.13 -1.63 -7.10
N GLU A 5 14.90 -0.60 -7.91
CA GLU A 5 15.04 0.78 -7.48
C GLU A 5 14.01 1.03 -6.38
N ILE A 6 14.46 1.37 -5.17
CA ILE A 6 13.56 1.71 -4.06
C ILE A 6 12.73 2.91 -4.51
N LEU A 7 11.41 2.79 -4.47
CA LEU A 7 10.57 3.92 -4.83
C LEU A 7 10.67 5.02 -3.79
N GLU A 8 10.88 6.23 -4.28
CA GLU A 8 10.72 7.43 -3.48
C GLU A 8 9.26 7.54 -3.04
N THR A 9 9.07 7.79 -1.75
CA THR A 9 7.81 8.28 -1.23
C THR A 9 7.85 9.80 -1.23
N THR A 10 6.68 10.44 -1.12
CA THR A 10 6.56 11.91 -1.23
C THR A 10 7.54 12.67 -0.32
N ASN A 11 7.85 12.14 0.87
CA ASN A 11 8.75 12.81 1.81
C ASN A 11 9.93 11.95 2.28
N GLN A 12 10.11 10.74 1.75
CA GLN A 12 11.31 9.93 2.01
C GLN A 12 11.96 9.53 0.68
N PRO A 13 13.10 10.14 0.33
CA PRO A 13 13.88 9.73 -0.83
C PRO A 13 14.29 8.26 -0.77
N ALA A 14 14.58 7.69 -1.93
CA ALA A 14 15.03 6.31 -2.03
C ALA A 14 16.29 6.09 -1.17
N GLY A 15 16.26 5.08 -0.31
CA GLY A 15 17.42 4.68 0.50
C GLY A 15 17.72 5.55 1.73
N THR A 16 16.91 6.56 2.06
CA THR A 16 17.09 7.35 3.30
C THR A 16 16.36 6.77 4.50
N GLY A 17 15.46 5.81 4.28
CA GLY A 17 14.76 5.11 5.35
C GLY A 17 15.64 4.12 6.11
N VAL A 18 15.32 3.90 7.39
CA VAL A 18 15.98 2.88 8.23
C VAL A 18 15.62 1.47 7.76
N PHE A 19 14.38 1.28 7.35
CA PHE A 19 13.84 0.02 6.90
C PHE A 19 12.86 0.25 5.77
N THR A 20 13.02 -0.49 4.68
CA THR A 20 12.07 -0.51 3.57
C THR A 20 11.74 -1.96 3.28
N PHE A 21 10.46 -2.28 3.22
CA PHE A 21 9.97 -3.54 2.67
C PHE A 21 9.15 -3.25 1.43
N TYR A 22 9.17 -4.21 0.50
CA TYR A 22 8.55 -4.03 -0.80
C TYR A 22 7.84 -5.31 -1.23
N GLY A 23 6.91 -5.14 -2.16
CA GLY A 23 6.28 -6.22 -2.89
C GLY A 23 6.02 -5.77 -4.31
N SER A 24 5.97 -6.72 -5.23
CA SER A 24 5.64 -6.44 -6.63
C SER A 24 4.88 -7.60 -7.25
N ALA A 25 4.03 -7.31 -8.22
CA ALA A 25 3.32 -8.33 -8.98
C ALA A 25 3.13 -7.91 -10.44
N LYS A 26 3.29 -8.88 -11.34
CA LYS A 26 2.90 -8.76 -12.74
C LYS A 26 1.44 -9.20 -12.87
N ILE A 27 0.59 -8.35 -13.45
CA ILE A 27 -0.86 -8.55 -13.55
C ILE A 27 -1.27 -8.55 -15.03
N GLN A 28 -2.01 -9.57 -15.43
CA GLN A 28 -2.63 -9.73 -16.75
C GLN A 28 -3.95 -8.94 -16.81
N ALA A 29 -3.83 -7.64 -16.64
CA ALA A 29 -4.91 -6.67 -16.79
C ALA A 29 -4.33 -5.31 -17.18
N SER A 30 -5.18 -4.41 -17.68
CA SER A 30 -4.77 -3.03 -17.94
C SER A 30 -4.40 -2.31 -16.65
N ALA A 31 -3.46 -1.37 -16.73
CA ALA A 31 -3.08 -0.54 -15.59
C ALA A 31 -4.27 0.22 -14.98
N GLN A 32 -5.21 0.66 -15.83
CA GLN A 32 -6.44 1.31 -15.42
C GLN A 32 -7.32 0.41 -14.54
N ALA A 33 -7.52 -0.85 -14.93
CA ALA A 33 -8.34 -1.78 -14.15
C ALA A 33 -7.73 -2.07 -12.76
N VAL A 34 -6.40 -2.16 -12.69
CA VAL A 34 -5.69 -2.33 -11.41
C VAL A 34 -5.79 -1.05 -10.57
N TRP A 35 -5.67 0.13 -11.18
CA TRP A 35 -5.82 1.41 -10.49
C TRP A 35 -7.22 1.60 -9.91
N GLU A 36 -8.25 1.31 -10.68
CA GLU A 36 -9.64 1.37 -10.23
C GLU A 36 -9.89 0.42 -9.04
N ALA A 37 -9.37 -0.82 -9.11
CA ALA A 37 -9.48 -1.77 -8.00
C ALA A 37 -8.71 -1.31 -6.74
N LEU A 38 -7.54 -0.69 -6.93
CA LEU A 38 -6.71 -0.16 -5.85
C LEU A 38 -7.31 1.10 -5.21
N THR A 39 -8.05 1.91 -5.98
CA THR A 39 -8.65 3.17 -5.51
C THR A 39 -10.14 3.06 -5.19
N ASP A 40 -10.76 1.88 -5.37
CA ASP A 40 -12.09 1.55 -4.85
C ASP A 40 -12.04 1.24 -3.35
N LEU A 41 -11.72 2.27 -2.55
CA LEU A 41 -11.53 2.20 -1.10
C LEU A 41 -12.78 1.70 -0.34
N GLN A 42 -13.98 2.00 -0.83
CA GLN A 42 -15.24 1.54 -0.24
C GLN A 42 -15.49 0.04 -0.46
N SER A 43 -14.88 -0.53 -1.51
CA SER A 43 -14.96 -1.98 -1.79
C SER A 43 -13.64 -2.72 -1.56
N TYR A 44 -12.69 -2.12 -0.84
CA TYR A 44 -11.33 -2.65 -0.69
C TYR A 44 -11.31 -4.08 -0.12
N SER A 45 -12.29 -4.40 0.73
CA SER A 45 -12.48 -5.73 1.32
C SER A 45 -12.83 -6.84 0.34
N LYS A 46 -13.28 -6.52 -0.87
CA LYS A 46 -13.61 -7.53 -1.90
C LYS A 46 -12.38 -8.35 -2.31
N TRP A 47 -11.19 -7.79 -2.15
CA TRP A 47 -9.94 -8.44 -2.52
C TRP A 47 -8.87 -8.36 -1.42
N ASN A 48 -8.94 -7.40 -0.50
CA ASN A 48 -7.93 -7.23 0.53
C ASN A 48 -8.41 -7.67 1.92
N GLU A 49 -8.21 -8.93 2.25
CA GLU A 49 -8.53 -9.45 3.59
C GLU A 49 -7.69 -8.82 4.71
N TYR A 50 -6.50 -8.30 4.39
CA TYR A 50 -5.63 -7.64 5.36
C TYR A 50 -6.13 -6.25 5.74
N THR A 51 -6.91 -5.59 4.87
CA THR A 51 -7.48 -4.26 5.09
C THR A 51 -8.96 -4.28 4.75
N PRO A 52 -9.80 -4.94 5.58
CA PRO A 52 -11.22 -5.12 5.29
C PRO A 52 -12.05 -3.83 5.33
N ARG A 53 -11.48 -2.69 5.75
CA ARG A 53 -12.18 -1.40 5.72
C ARG A 53 -11.19 -0.25 5.64
N ILE A 54 -11.56 0.75 4.84
CA ILE A 54 -10.89 2.04 4.79
C ILE A 54 -11.96 3.11 5.03
N ASP A 55 -11.83 3.87 6.12
CA ASP A 55 -12.66 5.04 6.33
C ASP A 55 -12.04 6.24 5.62
N THR A 56 -12.85 6.94 4.82
CA THR A 56 -12.47 8.18 4.15
C THR A 56 -13.30 9.34 4.71
N PRO A 57 -12.83 10.60 4.61
CA PRO A 57 -13.53 11.74 5.19
C PRO A 57 -14.99 11.87 4.75
N ALA A 58 -15.26 11.60 3.46
CA ALA A 58 -16.59 11.70 2.87
C ALA A 58 -17.36 10.37 2.81
N GLY A 59 -16.76 9.25 3.27
CA GLY A 59 -17.35 7.92 3.09
C GLY A 59 -17.47 7.49 1.62
N THR A 60 -16.62 8.02 0.75
CA THR A 60 -16.56 7.70 -0.69
C THR A 60 -15.15 7.30 -1.12
N ASN A 61 -14.96 6.94 -2.39
CA ASN A 61 -13.62 6.70 -2.96
C ASN A 61 -12.84 7.98 -3.26
N ALA A 62 -13.50 9.14 -3.21
CA ALA A 62 -12.85 10.42 -3.46
C ALA A 62 -11.99 10.81 -2.24
N ILE A 63 -10.68 10.82 -2.44
CA ILE A 63 -9.68 11.29 -1.49
C ILE A 63 -8.74 12.29 -2.18
N ALA A 64 -8.29 13.29 -1.44
CA ALA A 64 -7.35 14.29 -1.88
C ALA A 64 -6.08 14.27 -1.02
N VAL A 65 -5.03 14.95 -1.49
CA VAL A 65 -3.83 15.19 -0.68
C VAL A 65 -4.23 15.87 0.64
N ASP A 66 -3.56 15.48 1.72
CA ASP A 66 -3.81 15.87 3.12
C ASP A 66 -5.09 15.33 3.77
N ASP A 67 -5.94 14.61 3.06
CA ASP A 67 -7.05 13.88 3.70
C ASP A 67 -6.51 12.85 4.71
N MET A 68 -7.22 12.73 5.83
CA MET A 68 -7.00 11.67 6.81
C MET A 68 -7.94 10.50 6.53
N ILE A 69 -7.37 9.37 6.10
CA ILE A 69 -8.08 8.10 5.99
C ILE A 69 -7.72 7.20 7.18
N THR A 70 -8.55 6.20 7.48
CA THR A 70 -8.21 5.19 8.50
C THR A 70 -8.24 3.81 7.90
N LEU A 71 -7.08 3.14 7.90
CA LEU A 71 -6.98 1.74 7.51
C LEU A 71 -7.33 0.86 8.71
N HIS A 72 -8.32 0.00 8.54
CA HIS A 72 -8.63 -1.06 9.52
C HIS A 72 -7.83 -2.28 9.13
N TYR A 73 -6.63 -2.43 9.70
CA TYR A 73 -5.66 -3.43 9.33
C TYR A 73 -5.77 -4.68 10.21
N ARG A 74 -5.69 -5.86 9.58
CA ARG A 74 -5.69 -7.17 10.22
C ARG A 74 -4.66 -8.08 9.53
N PRO A 75 -3.46 -8.25 10.09
CA PRO A 75 -2.43 -9.10 9.49
C PRO A 75 -2.77 -10.60 9.55
N GLU A 76 -3.58 -11.01 10.54
CA GLU A 76 -3.99 -12.40 10.75
C GLU A 76 -5.51 -12.47 10.82
N THR A 77 -6.15 -13.37 10.05
CA THR A 77 -7.61 -13.39 9.84
C THR A 77 -8.45 -13.54 11.11
N THR A 78 -7.85 -14.05 12.20
CA THR A 78 -8.47 -14.25 13.52
C THR A 78 -8.18 -13.12 14.53
N GLY A 79 -7.36 -12.13 14.16
CA GLY A 79 -6.94 -11.03 15.04
C GLY A 79 -7.93 -9.87 15.14
N ALA A 80 -7.74 -9.03 16.17
CA ALA A 80 -8.45 -7.75 16.28
C ALA A 80 -8.04 -6.78 15.16
N LEU A 81 -8.97 -5.93 14.73
CA LEU A 81 -8.66 -4.85 13.78
C LEU A 81 -7.83 -3.78 14.49
N SER A 82 -6.72 -3.41 13.86
CA SER A 82 -5.91 -2.27 14.25
C SER A 82 -6.26 -1.08 13.37
N GLU A 83 -6.63 0.04 13.98
CA GLU A 83 -6.86 1.28 13.26
C GLU A 83 -5.54 2.03 13.06
N ILE A 84 -5.19 2.26 11.81
CA ILE A 84 -4.01 3.03 11.41
C ILE A 84 -4.51 4.28 10.65
N PRO A 85 -4.59 5.43 11.32
CA PRO A 85 -4.80 6.71 10.63
C PRO A 85 -3.67 6.94 9.63
N CYS A 86 -4.01 7.36 8.43
CA CYS A 86 -3.07 7.67 7.37
C CYS A 86 -3.38 9.02 6.77
N LYS A 87 -2.35 9.84 6.55
CA LYS A 87 -2.48 11.07 5.77
C LYS A 87 -2.16 10.78 4.31
N VAL A 88 -3.06 11.12 3.40
CA VAL A 88 -2.84 11.00 1.96
C VAL A 88 -1.77 12.01 1.53
N LEU A 89 -0.77 11.54 0.81
CA LEU A 89 0.36 12.36 0.34
C LEU A 89 0.34 12.55 -1.17
N GLU A 90 -0.14 11.56 -1.92
CA GLU A 90 -0.20 11.58 -3.37
C GLU A 90 -1.40 10.76 -3.83
N VAL A 91 -2.22 11.32 -4.72
CA VAL A 91 -3.23 10.58 -5.51
C VAL A 91 -3.07 11.07 -6.93
N ASN A 92 -2.39 10.29 -7.76
CA ASN A 92 -2.07 10.68 -9.13
C ASN A 92 -2.53 9.59 -10.10
N PRO A 93 -3.75 9.72 -10.68
CA PRO A 93 -4.27 8.78 -11.65
C PRO A 93 -3.46 8.75 -12.96
N GLU A 94 -2.86 9.86 -13.38
CA GLU A 94 -2.08 9.92 -14.62
C GLU A 94 -0.75 9.15 -14.47
N ALA A 95 -0.07 9.32 -13.33
CA ALA A 95 1.15 8.59 -13.01
C ALA A 95 0.88 7.21 -12.39
N MET A 96 -0.38 6.87 -12.11
CA MET A 96 -0.82 5.66 -11.41
C MET A 96 -0.09 5.44 -10.08
N ARG A 97 -0.03 6.52 -9.29
CA ARG A 97 0.69 6.58 -8.01
C ARG A 97 -0.21 6.99 -6.85
N LEU A 98 -0.14 6.22 -5.77
CA LEU A 98 -0.89 6.46 -4.55
C LEU A 98 0.05 6.35 -3.36
N CYS A 99 0.19 7.43 -2.59
CA CYS A 99 1.07 7.49 -1.43
C CYS A 99 0.33 7.99 -0.19
N TRP A 100 0.59 7.38 0.95
CA TRP A 100 0.12 7.86 2.25
C TRP A 100 1.14 7.62 3.36
N ARG A 101 1.04 8.42 4.43
CA ARG A 101 1.82 8.28 5.66
C ARG A 101 0.98 7.70 6.77
N GLY A 102 1.47 6.66 7.44
CA GLY A 102 0.81 6.09 8.61
C GLY A 102 1.10 6.86 9.90
N TYR A 103 0.11 6.91 10.78
CA TYR A 103 0.18 7.45 12.14
C TYR A 103 -0.30 6.40 13.15
N PRO A 104 0.48 5.33 13.39
CA PRO A 104 0.08 4.28 14.32
C PRO A 104 -0.27 4.86 15.70
N LYS A 105 -1.44 4.50 16.24
CA LYS A 105 -1.95 5.06 17.49
C LYS A 105 -0.97 4.82 18.64
N GLY A 106 -0.71 5.86 19.43
CA GLY A 106 0.22 5.81 20.55
C GLY A 106 1.71 5.83 20.16
N ILE A 107 2.05 5.93 18.87
CA ILE A 107 3.43 6.02 18.40
C ILE A 107 3.68 7.42 17.79
N PRO A 108 4.44 8.29 18.48
CA PRO A 108 4.90 9.56 17.93
C PRO A 108 5.67 9.39 16.61
N GLN A 109 5.50 10.34 15.69
CA GLN A 109 6.11 10.31 14.35
C GLN A 109 7.64 10.32 14.37
N PHE A 110 8.27 10.92 15.38
CA PHE A 110 9.74 10.87 15.51
C PHE A 110 10.25 9.45 15.88
N LEU A 111 9.40 8.60 16.46
CA LEU A 111 9.73 7.22 16.77
C LEU A 111 9.53 6.30 15.57
N LEU A 112 8.42 6.46 14.85
CA LEU A 112 8.10 5.70 13.65
C LEU A 112 7.45 6.62 12.61
N PHE A 113 8.09 6.73 11.45
CA PHE A 113 7.64 7.51 10.31
C PHE A 113 7.48 6.59 9.09
N PRO A 114 6.31 5.96 8.91
CA PRO A 114 6.04 5.05 7.81
C PRO A 114 5.35 5.78 6.64
N GLU A 115 5.93 5.72 5.45
CA GLU A 115 5.26 6.13 4.20
C GLU A 115 5.15 4.94 3.27
N LYS A 116 3.96 4.73 2.72
CA LYS A 116 3.65 3.66 1.77
C LYS A 116 3.31 4.26 0.43
N VAL A 117 3.88 3.73 -0.64
CA VAL A 117 3.62 4.12 -2.02
C VAL A 117 3.24 2.89 -2.84
N HIS A 118 2.22 3.05 -3.67
CA HIS A 118 1.83 2.12 -4.72
C HIS A 118 2.12 2.79 -6.05
N ARG A 119 2.72 2.05 -6.99
CA ARG A 119 2.95 2.49 -8.36
C ARG A 119 2.52 1.39 -9.31
N ILE A 120 1.75 1.73 -10.33
CA ILE A 120 1.40 0.81 -11.41
C ILE A 120 2.07 1.30 -12.70
N THR A 121 2.76 0.41 -13.39
CA THR A 121 3.41 0.69 -14.66
C THR A 121 2.76 -0.18 -15.74
N ALA A 122 2.21 0.44 -16.78
CA ALA A 122 1.71 -0.30 -17.94
C ALA A 122 2.89 -0.96 -18.68
N VAL A 123 2.75 -2.25 -18.98
CA VAL A 123 3.73 -3.01 -19.79
C VAL A 123 3.19 -3.21 -21.20
N SER A 124 1.88 -3.45 -21.33
CA SER A 124 1.11 -3.44 -22.58
C SER A 124 -0.35 -3.06 -22.30
N GLU A 125 -1.23 -3.14 -23.30
CA GLU A 125 -2.67 -2.84 -23.13
C GLU A 125 -3.35 -3.71 -22.07
N ASN A 126 -2.97 -4.99 -21.97
CA ASN A 126 -3.59 -5.98 -21.09
C ASN A 126 -2.62 -6.53 -20.03
N GLU A 127 -1.50 -5.83 -19.81
CA GLU A 127 -0.49 -6.26 -18.86
C GLU A 127 0.13 -5.08 -18.15
N CYS A 128 0.20 -5.14 -16.83
CA CYS A 128 0.87 -4.13 -16.03
C CYS A 128 1.71 -4.74 -14.91
N PHE A 129 2.53 -3.90 -14.29
CA PHE A 129 3.35 -4.23 -13.14
C PHE A 129 2.98 -3.29 -11.99
N ILE A 130 2.60 -3.85 -10.85
CA ILE A 130 2.37 -3.08 -9.64
C ILE A 130 3.52 -3.29 -8.65
N GLU A 131 3.94 -2.18 -8.05
CA GLU A 131 4.97 -2.12 -7.03
C GLU A 131 4.42 -1.41 -5.81
N VAL A 132 4.76 -1.93 -4.64
CA VAL A 132 4.39 -1.34 -3.36
C VAL A 132 5.60 -1.32 -2.47
N PHE A 133 5.90 -0.14 -1.95
CA PHE A 133 7.01 0.09 -1.03
C PHE A 133 6.46 0.74 0.22
N GLU A 134 6.94 0.30 1.38
CA GLU A 134 6.77 1.04 2.61
C GLU A 134 8.15 1.32 3.22
N THR A 135 8.46 2.60 3.35
CA THR A 135 9.71 3.10 3.91
C THR A 135 9.44 3.64 5.31
N GLN A 136 10.18 3.14 6.28
CA GLN A 136 10.05 3.48 7.68
C GLN A 136 11.34 4.14 8.19
N SER A 137 11.17 5.27 8.86
CA SER A 137 12.24 6.01 9.54
C SER A 137 11.98 6.14 11.03
N GLY A 138 13.02 6.51 11.78
CA GLY A 138 13.00 6.68 13.23
C GLY A 138 13.51 5.47 14.02
N PRO A 139 13.78 5.63 15.32
CA PRO A 139 14.35 4.56 16.16
C PRO A 139 13.53 3.26 16.17
N MET A 140 12.20 3.35 16.13
CA MET A 140 11.32 2.17 16.16
C MET A 140 11.41 1.36 14.86
N ALA A 141 11.80 1.97 13.74
CA ALA A 141 11.95 1.25 12.47
C ALA A 141 13.03 0.15 12.54
N TYR A 142 14.07 0.31 13.38
CA TYR A 142 15.05 -0.76 13.63
C TYR A 142 14.41 -1.97 14.34
N VAL A 143 13.56 -1.71 15.33
CA VAL A 143 12.84 -2.76 16.07
C VAL A 143 11.88 -3.50 15.15
N VAL A 144 11.11 -2.76 14.34
CA VAL A 144 10.19 -3.35 13.35
C VAL A 144 10.96 -4.20 12.33
N LYS A 145 12.08 -3.70 11.80
CA LYS A 145 12.94 -4.44 10.88
C LYS A 145 13.36 -5.81 11.44
N TRP A 146 13.83 -5.85 12.68
CA TRP A 146 14.33 -7.08 13.30
C TRP A 146 13.22 -8.06 13.70
N THR A 147 12.07 -7.56 14.16
CA THR A 147 11.01 -8.41 14.73
C THR A 147 9.94 -8.81 13.71
N MET A 148 9.66 -7.95 12.74
CA MET A 148 8.51 -8.06 11.84
C MET A 148 8.87 -7.98 10.35
N GLY A 149 10.10 -7.65 9.98
CA GLY A 149 10.45 -7.32 8.59
C GLY A 149 10.11 -8.43 7.57
N ALA A 150 10.39 -9.69 7.90
CA ALA A 150 10.02 -10.83 7.06
C ALA A 150 8.50 -10.99 6.94
N LYS A 151 7.76 -10.83 8.05
CA LYS A 151 6.30 -10.94 8.07
C LYS A 151 5.63 -9.83 7.26
N LEU A 152 6.11 -8.59 7.39
CA LEU A 152 5.58 -7.43 6.64
C LEU A 152 5.76 -7.61 5.14
N THR A 153 6.91 -8.15 4.70
CA THR A 153 7.14 -8.51 3.30
C THR A 153 6.16 -9.58 2.83
N THR A 154 5.92 -10.61 3.64
CA THR A 154 4.92 -11.66 3.33
C THR A 154 3.51 -11.09 3.22
N TYR A 155 3.07 -10.23 4.16
CA TYR A 155 1.74 -9.62 4.11
C TYR A 155 1.58 -8.70 2.90
N GLN A 156 2.61 -7.93 2.55
CA GLN A 156 2.58 -7.08 1.37
C GLN A 156 2.49 -7.88 0.08
N ASN A 157 3.26 -8.97 -0.04
CA ASN A 157 3.15 -9.87 -1.18
C ASN A 157 1.78 -10.55 -1.24
N GLY A 158 1.24 -11.00 -0.09
CA GLY A 158 -0.10 -11.57 0.00
C GLY A 158 -1.19 -10.61 -0.48
N MET A 159 -1.12 -9.34 -0.06
CA MET A 159 -2.02 -8.27 -0.52
C MET A 159 -1.96 -8.12 -2.05
N LEU A 160 -0.77 -8.11 -2.64
CA LEU A 160 -0.59 -7.98 -4.08
C LEU A 160 -1.08 -9.19 -4.86
N GLN A 161 -0.88 -10.41 -4.35
CA GLN A 161 -1.43 -11.62 -4.97
C GLN A 161 -2.95 -11.63 -4.94
N ALA A 162 -3.56 -11.13 -3.86
CA ALA A 162 -5.01 -11.03 -3.76
C ALA A 162 -5.59 -10.00 -4.76
N LEU A 163 -4.94 -8.83 -4.90
CA LEU A 163 -5.30 -7.84 -5.92
C LEU A 163 -5.18 -8.42 -7.34
N LYS A 164 -4.07 -9.11 -7.63
CA LYS A 164 -3.84 -9.79 -8.91
C LYS A 164 -4.97 -10.77 -9.22
N GLY A 165 -5.27 -11.68 -8.30
CA GLY A 165 -6.34 -12.67 -8.48
C GLY A 165 -7.71 -12.04 -8.71
N PHE A 166 -8.02 -10.95 -7.99
CA PHE A 166 -9.29 -10.23 -8.14
C PHE A 166 -9.44 -9.57 -9.51
N VAL A 167 -8.41 -8.87 -9.99
CA VAL A 167 -8.49 -8.14 -11.26
C VAL A 167 -8.43 -9.11 -12.45
N GLU A 168 -7.58 -10.13 -12.41
CA GLU A 168 -7.49 -11.15 -13.48
C GLU A 168 -8.77 -12.00 -13.57
N GLY A 169 -9.41 -12.28 -12.43
CA GLY A 169 -10.71 -12.94 -12.39
C GLY A 169 -11.82 -12.13 -13.06
N LYS A 170 -11.79 -10.79 -12.95
CA LYS A 170 -12.74 -9.91 -13.65
C LYS A 170 -12.48 -9.83 -15.16
N ALA A 171 -11.22 -9.86 -15.58
CA ALA A 171 -10.86 -9.82 -17.00
C ALA A 171 -11.28 -11.09 -17.77
N SER A 172 -11.53 -12.19 -17.04
CA SER A 172 -11.93 -13.49 -17.58
C SER A 172 -13.46 -13.70 -17.60
N ALA A 173 -14.24 -12.77 -17.06
CA ALA A 173 -15.70 -12.84 -16.91
C ALA A 173 -16.41 -11.92 -17.90
#